data_AF-A0A2A4YSB2-F1
#
_entry.id   AF-A0A2A4YSB2-F1
#
_cell.length_a   1.000
_cell.length_b   1.000
_cell.length_c   1.000
_cell.angle_alpha   90.00
_cell.angle_beta   90.00
_cell.angle_gamma   90.00
#
_symmetry.space_group_name_H-M   'P 1'
#
loop_
_entity.id
_entity.type
_entity.pdbx_description
1 polymer ?
#
loop_
_entity_poly.entity_id
_entity_poly.type
_entity_poly.pdbx_seq_one_letter_code
_entity_poly.pdbx_strand_id
1 'polypeptide(L)'
;MATQEVDEKTSLIIALIRMARVDGRVNHYEQMNISMLTNTLGVNHAEVALLAKDIDNVPVVVPVTREDKVKYFWRILIMMKMDLQAHEKELKLAQELGEALELAANEVRGLIDYMAENVAKFISLERFEAQLIEIQKDPKYAPVKTFWQKIFRWMK
;
A
#
# COMPACT_ATOMS: atom_id res chain seq x y z
N MET A 1 19.42 20.84 4.60
CA MET A 1 18.21 20.61 5.41
C MET A 1 18.51 19.39 6.27
N ALA A 2 18.33 19.45 7.58
CA ALA A 2 18.45 18.26 8.40
C ALA A 2 17.40 17.25 7.89
N THR A 3 17.84 16.06 7.49
CA THR A 3 16.96 14.94 7.16
C THR A 3 16.26 14.55 8.44
N GLN A 4 15.07 15.10 8.68
CA GLN A 4 14.21 14.65 9.75
C GLN A 4 13.89 13.18 9.49
N GLU A 5 14.32 12.30 10.40
CA GLU A 5 14.07 10.88 10.31
C GLU A 5 12.56 10.67 10.44
N VAL A 6 11.92 10.27 9.35
CA VAL A 6 10.48 10.00 9.31
C VAL A 6 10.27 8.63 9.94
N ASP A 7 9.34 8.53 10.88
CA ASP A 7 8.98 7.24 11.49
C ASP A 7 7.95 6.45 10.63
N GLU A 8 7.74 5.18 10.95
CA GLU A 8 6.82 4.29 10.21
C GLU A 8 5.39 4.84 10.14
N LYS A 9 4.92 5.46 11.24
CA LYS A 9 3.55 5.98 11.35
C LYS A 9 3.36 7.21 10.47
N THR A 10 4.32 8.12 10.49
CA THR A 10 4.32 9.34 9.68
C THR A 10 4.46 8.99 8.21
N SER A 11 5.35 8.05 7.89
CA SER A 11 5.47 7.48 6.54
C SER A 11 4.15 6.92 6.03
N LEU A 12 3.41 6.18 6.87
CA LEU A 12 2.08 5.68 6.51
C LEU A 12 1.13 6.82 6.19
N ILE A 13 1.00 7.81 7.06
CA ILE A 13 0.11 8.95 6.82
C ILE A 13 0.48 9.66 5.51
N ILE A 14 1.76 9.84 5.23
CA ILE A 14 2.22 10.42 3.97
C ILE A 14 1.85 9.56 2.76
N ALA A 15 2.04 8.24 2.83
CA ALA A 15 1.61 7.32 1.77
C ALA A 15 0.10 7.39 1.49
N LEU A 16 -0.72 7.54 2.55
CA LEU A 16 -2.17 7.71 2.40
C LEU A 16 -2.54 9.05 1.76
N ILE A 17 -1.85 10.14 2.11
CA ILE A 17 -2.04 11.44 1.46
C ILE A 17 -1.60 11.38 0.00
N ARG A 18 -0.51 10.67 -0.33
CA ARG A 18 -0.11 10.44 -1.73
C ARG A 18 -1.21 9.74 -2.50
N MET A 19 -1.75 8.65 -1.94
CA MET A 19 -2.84 7.90 -2.55
C MET A 19 -4.07 8.78 -2.80
N ALA A 20 -4.53 9.51 -1.80
CA ALA A 20 -5.72 10.36 -1.94
C ALA A 20 -5.52 11.60 -2.83
N ARG A 21 -4.28 11.92 -3.25
CA ARG A 21 -3.97 13.05 -4.14
C ARG A 21 -3.70 12.61 -5.58
N VAL A 22 -3.72 11.32 -5.89
CA VAL A 22 -3.36 10.79 -7.21
C VAL A 22 -4.20 11.40 -8.33
N ASP A 23 -5.48 11.63 -8.08
CA ASP A 23 -6.43 12.21 -9.03
C ASP A 23 -6.52 13.75 -8.95
N GLY A 24 -5.80 14.36 -8.01
CA GLY A 24 -5.75 15.79 -7.75
C GLY A 24 -6.89 16.34 -6.88
N ARG A 25 -7.78 15.50 -6.32
CA ARG A 25 -8.87 15.94 -5.44
C ARG A 25 -9.10 14.99 -4.26
N VAL A 26 -8.69 15.44 -3.09
CA VAL A 26 -8.98 14.72 -1.84
C VAL A 26 -10.44 14.97 -1.42
N ASN A 27 -11.26 13.93 -1.41
CA ASN A 27 -12.66 14.02 -0.99
C ASN A 27 -12.82 14.06 0.55
N HIS A 28 -14.04 14.35 1.03
CA HIS A 28 -14.29 14.50 2.47
C HIS A 28 -14.01 13.22 3.27
N TYR A 29 -14.34 12.04 2.72
CA TYR A 29 -14.14 10.76 3.40
C TYR A 29 -12.66 10.42 3.52
N GLU A 30 -11.86 10.67 2.49
CA GLU A 30 -10.41 10.49 2.51
C GLU A 30 -9.74 11.41 3.53
N GLN A 31 -10.11 12.70 3.53
CA GLN A 31 -9.61 13.65 4.54
C GLN A 31 -9.97 13.19 5.95
N MET A 32 -11.20 12.73 6.16
CA MET A 32 -11.65 12.23 7.45
C MET A 32 -10.86 10.99 7.89
N ASN A 33 -10.64 10.03 6.99
CA ASN A 33 -9.85 8.84 7.27
C ASN A 33 -8.40 9.18 7.64
N ILE A 34 -7.74 10.03 6.85
CA ILE A 34 -6.37 10.49 7.12
C ILE A 34 -6.30 11.18 8.49
N SER A 35 -7.23 12.10 8.78
CA SER A 35 -7.24 12.84 10.04
C SER A 35 -7.47 11.93 11.25
N MET A 36 -8.47 11.05 11.18
CA MET A 36 -8.75 10.07 12.24
C MET A 36 -7.54 9.16 12.47
N LEU A 37 -6.89 8.70 11.42
CA LEU A 37 -5.75 7.79 11.55
C LEU A 37 -4.51 8.50 12.10
N THR A 38 -4.26 9.73 11.66
CA THR A 38 -3.17 10.59 12.17
C THR A 38 -3.32 10.76 13.69
N ASN A 39 -4.53 11.10 14.17
CA ASN A 39 -4.84 11.20 15.59
C ASN A 39 -4.65 9.86 16.32
N THR A 40 -5.18 8.77 15.76
CA THR A 40 -5.12 7.43 16.35
C THR A 40 -3.68 6.95 16.54
N LEU A 41 -2.78 7.29 15.63
CA LEU A 41 -1.37 6.91 15.67
C LEU A 41 -0.50 7.84 16.53
N GLY A 42 -1.04 8.99 16.94
CA GLY A 42 -0.31 10.04 17.66
C GLY A 42 0.69 10.79 16.78
N VAL A 43 0.43 10.86 15.46
CA VAL A 43 1.30 11.53 14.49
C VAL A 43 1.05 13.04 14.54
N ASN A 44 2.11 13.84 14.45
CA ASN A 44 2.02 15.29 14.51
C ASN A 44 1.49 15.86 13.19
N HIS A 45 0.33 16.52 13.23
CA HIS A 45 -0.28 17.16 12.05
C HIS A 45 0.60 18.25 11.42
N ALA A 46 1.36 19.00 12.21
CA ALA A 46 2.23 20.05 11.68
C ALA A 46 3.41 19.48 10.88
N GLU A 47 3.95 18.34 11.34
CA GLU A 47 5.00 17.61 10.63
C GLU A 47 4.46 17.01 9.33
N VAL A 48 3.31 16.35 9.38
CA VAL A 48 2.62 15.84 8.19
C VAL A 48 2.36 16.95 7.17
N ALA A 49 1.88 18.11 7.63
CA ALA A 49 1.62 19.25 6.76
C ALA A 49 2.91 19.82 6.12
N LEU A 50 4.06 19.74 6.81
CA LEU A 50 5.35 20.14 6.26
C LEU A 50 5.81 19.15 5.18
N LEU A 51 5.80 17.85 5.50
CA LEU A 51 6.20 16.77 4.59
C LEU A 51 5.30 16.69 3.35
N ALA A 52 4.00 16.94 3.51
CA ALA A 52 3.03 16.92 2.42
C ALA A 52 3.23 18.04 1.36
N LYS A 53 4.15 18.99 1.59
CA LYS A 53 4.57 19.99 0.59
C LYS A 53 5.54 19.42 -0.45
N ASP A 54 6.28 18.37 -0.09
CA ASP A 54 7.27 17.71 -0.95
C ASP A 54 7.06 16.18 -0.93
N ILE A 55 5.80 15.80 -1.11
CA ILE A 55 5.28 14.49 -0.73
C ILE A 55 5.93 13.33 -1.51
N ASP A 56 6.34 13.58 -2.74
CA ASP A 56 6.92 12.57 -3.62
C ASP A 56 8.38 12.22 -3.25
N ASN A 57 9.05 13.08 -2.50
CA ASN A 57 10.41 12.87 -2.02
C ASN A 57 10.47 12.27 -0.61
N VAL A 58 9.32 12.04 0.04
CA VAL A 58 9.26 11.40 1.34
C VAL A 58 9.41 9.87 1.17
N PRO A 59 10.46 9.24 1.72
CA PRO A 59 10.66 7.81 1.58
C PRO A 59 9.59 7.02 2.32
N VAL A 60 9.25 5.84 1.78
CA VAL A 60 8.45 4.86 2.53
C VAL A 60 9.35 4.17 3.54
N VAL A 61 9.02 4.31 4.81
CA VAL A 61 9.69 3.63 5.92
C VAL A 61 9.07 2.25 6.06
N VAL A 62 9.86 1.24 5.74
CA VAL A 62 9.42 -0.16 5.69
C VAL A 62 9.32 -0.74 7.10
N PRO A 63 8.15 -1.23 7.53
CA PRO A 63 8.02 -1.87 8.83
C PRO A 63 8.90 -3.11 8.98
N VAL A 64 9.38 -3.36 10.20
CA VAL A 64 10.28 -4.49 10.48
C VAL A 64 9.61 -5.84 10.24
N THR A 65 8.37 -6.00 10.70
CA THR A 65 7.69 -7.30 10.64
C THR A 65 6.89 -7.45 9.36
N ARG A 66 6.76 -8.70 8.90
CA ARG A 66 5.94 -9.02 7.74
C ARG A 66 4.46 -8.69 7.96
N GLU A 67 3.94 -8.91 9.17
CA GLU A 67 2.57 -8.58 9.55
C GLU A 67 2.32 -7.08 9.43
N ASP A 68 3.23 -6.26 9.96
CA ASP A 68 3.10 -4.80 9.88
C ASP A 68 3.19 -4.29 8.44
N LYS A 69 4.04 -4.88 7.58
CA LYS A 69 4.07 -4.57 6.14
C LYS A 69 2.72 -4.86 5.47
N VAL A 70 2.10 -6.00 5.76
CA VAL A 70 0.79 -6.39 5.22
C VAL A 70 -0.31 -5.45 5.72
N LYS A 71 -0.30 -5.11 7.02
CA LYS A 71 -1.23 -4.16 7.63
C LYS A 71 -1.08 -2.74 7.07
N TYR A 72 0.16 -2.29 6.83
CA TYR A 72 0.45 -1.03 6.17
C TYR A 72 -0.16 -1.02 4.77
N PHE A 73 0.09 -2.07 3.99
CA PHE A 73 -0.43 -2.18 2.63
C PHE A 73 -1.96 -2.26 2.59
N TRP A 74 -2.58 -2.97 3.52
CA TRP A 74 -4.04 -2.99 3.70
C TRP A 74 -4.60 -1.57 3.86
N ARG A 75 -3.96 -0.71 4.66
CA ARG A 75 -4.41 0.69 4.84
C ARG A 75 -4.31 1.50 3.55
N ILE A 76 -3.26 1.29 2.75
CA ILE A 76 -3.13 1.91 1.42
C ILE A 76 -4.30 1.48 0.52
N LEU A 77 -4.61 0.19 0.45
CA LEU A 77 -5.68 -0.32 -0.41
C LEU A 77 -7.08 0.06 0.07
N ILE A 78 -7.28 0.28 1.37
CA ILE A 78 -8.52 0.86 1.90
C ILE A 78 -8.66 2.33 1.45
N MET A 79 -7.57 3.10 1.45
CA MET A 79 -7.60 4.47 0.95
C MET A 79 -7.90 4.53 -0.55
N MET A 80 -7.21 3.69 -1.33
CA MET A 80 -7.35 3.59 -2.79
C MET A 80 -8.80 3.44 -3.28
N LYS A 81 -9.68 2.83 -2.47
CA LYS A 81 -11.06 2.53 -2.86
C LYS A 81 -12.11 3.32 -2.07
N MET A 82 -11.68 4.38 -1.39
CA MET A 82 -12.52 5.11 -0.45
C MET A 82 -13.67 5.85 -1.14
N ASP A 83 -13.44 6.29 -2.38
CA ASP A 83 -14.42 6.93 -3.26
C ASP A 83 -15.27 5.92 -4.07
N LEU A 84 -15.11 4.62 -3.79
CA LEU A 84 -15.73 3.49 -4.49
C LEU A 84 -15.26 3.30 -5.94
N GLN A 85 -14.13 3.90 -6.31
CA GLN A 85 -13.46 3.69 -7.59
C GLN A 85 -12.04 3.18 -7.35
N ALA A 86 -11.40 2.69 -8.41
CA ALA A 86 -10.02 2.23 -8.38
C ALA A 86 -9.42 2.51 -9.76
N HIS A 87 -8.94 3.72 -9.95
CA HIS A 87 -8.43 4.20 -11.22
C HIS A 87 -7.03 3.65 -11.50
N GLU A 88 -6.67 3.56 -12.78
CA GLU A 88 -5.38 3.00 -13.22
C GLU A 88 -4.18 3.66 -12.53
N LYS A 89 -4.22 4.98 -12.30
CA LYS A 89 -3.15 5.71 -11.60
C LYS A 89 -3.03 5.29 -10.13
N GLU A 90 -4.14 5.02 -9.46
CA GLU A 90 -4.17 4.59 -8.06
C GLU A 90 -3.71 3.14 -7.93
N LEU A 91 -4.15 2.27 -8.84
CA LEU A 91 -3.66 0.89 -8.94
C LEU A 91 -2.14 0.87 -9.14
N LYS A 92 -1.62 1.75 -10.02
CA LYS A 92 -0.19 1.88 -10.27
C LYS A 92 0.55 2.35 -9.02
N LEU A 93 0.07 3.39 -8.35
CA LEU A 93 0.69 3.85 -7.11
C LEU A 93 0.62 2.79 -6.01
N ALA A 94 -0.47 2.03 -5.92
CA ALA A 94 -0.60 0.93 -4.97
C ALA A 94 0.43 -0.17 -5.25
N GLN A 95 0.69 -0.49 -6.52
CA GLN A 95 1.75 -1.41 -6.90
C GLN A 95 3.12 -0.90 -6.45
N GLU A 96 3.45 0.36 -6.74
CA GLU A 96 4.72 0.98 -6.35
C GLU A 96 4.92 1.01 -4.83
N LEU A 97 3.87 1.34 -4.07
CA LEU A 97 3.93 1.34 -2.60
C LEU A 97 4.03 -0.07 -2.01
N GLY A 98 3.35 -1.06 -2.60
CA GLY A 98 3.45 -2.45 -2.17
C GLY A 98 4.85 -3.03 -2.39
N GLU A 99 5.47 -2.70 -3.52
CA GLU A 99 6.86 -3.04 -3.81
C GLU A 99 7.85 -2.31 -2.88
N ALA A 100 7.60 -1.03 -2.58
CA ALA A 100 8.41 -0.25 -1.65
C ALA A 100 8.36 -0.83 -0.21
N LEU A 101 7.27 -1.49 0.17
CA LEU A 101 7.15 -2.24 1.42
C LEU A 101 7.84 -3.61 1.38
N GLU A 102 8.50 -3.95 0.27
CA GLU A 102 9.18 -5.22 0.02
C GLU A 102 8.24 -6.43 0.13
N LEU A 103 6.97 -6.25 -0.25
CA LEU A 103 6.03 -7.36 -0.43
C LEU A 103 6.32 -8.07 -1.77
N ALA A 104 6.04 -9.36 -1.87
CA ALA A 104 6.32 -10.07 -3.12
C ALA A 104 5.38 -9.56 -4.22
N ALA A 105 5.91 -9.28 -5.41
CA ALA A 105 5.15 -8.64 -6.49
C ALA A 105 3.86 -9.38 -6.87
N ASN A 106 3.84 -10.70 -6.74
CA ASN A 106 2.67 -11.51 -6.99
C ASN A 106 1.58 -11.35 -5.92
N GLU A 107 1.96 -11.20 -4.65
CA GLU A 107 1.06 -10.92 -3.55
C GLU A 107 0.47 -9.51 -3.68
N VAL A 108 1.32 -8.52 -3.98
CA VAL A 108 0.91 -7.13 -4.23
C VAL A 108 -0.15 -7.10 -5.33
N ARG A 109 0.15 -7.70 -6.49
CA ARG A 109 -0.79 -7.76 -7.62
C ARG A 109 -2.08 -8.47 -7.25
N GLY A 110 -2.01 -9.62 -6.57
CA GLY A 110 -3.21 -10.36 -6.20
C GLY A 110 -4.11 -9.63 -5.21
N LEU A 111 -3.53 -8.90 -4.26
CA LEU A 111 -4.27 -8.11 -3.29
C LEU A 111 -4.87 -6.86 -3.93
N ILE A 112 -4.17 -6.22 -4.87
CA ILE A 112 -4.71 -5.11 -5.66
C ILE A 112 -5.92 -5.58 -6.49
N ASP A 113 -5.78 -6.67 -7.26
CA ASP A 113 -6.86 -7.27 -8.03
C ASP A 113 -8.07 -7.54 -7.14
N TYR A 114 -7.85 -8.21 -6.00
CA TYR A 114 -8.92 -8.53 -5.05
C TYR A 114 -9.64 -7.30 -4.50
N MET A 115 -8.90 -6.25 -4.14
CA MET A 115 -9.47 -5.03 -3.56
C MET A 115 -10.22 -4.21 -4.61
N ALA A 116 -9.72 -4.18 -5.85
CA ALA A 116 -10.39 -3.54 -6.98
C ALA A 116 -11.70 -4.26 -7.36
N GLU A 117 -11.70 -5.59 -7.39
CA GLU A 117 -12.92 -6.39 -7.61
C GLU A 117 -13.96 -6.22 -6.48
N ASN A 118 -13.53 -5.76 -5.30
CA ASN A 118 -14.37 -5.53 -4.12
C ASN A 118 -14.40 -4.05 -3.70
N VAL A 119 -14.31 -3.13 -4.67
CA VAL A 119 -14.24 -1.67 -4.43
C VAL A 119 -15.38 -1.15 -3.56
N ALA A 120 -16.59 -1.70 -3.70
CA ALA A 120 -17.77 -1.29 -2.93
C ALA A 120 -17.89 -1.93 -1.52
N LYS A 121 -17.03 -2.90 -1.17
CA LYS A 121 -17.14 -3.65 0.11
C LYS A 121 -16.04 -3.27 1.07
N PHE A 122 -16.36 -3.04 2.34
CA PHE A 122 -15.31 -2.96 3.35
C PHE A 122 -14.68 -4.34 3.57
N ILE A 123 -13.34 -4.42 3.51
CA ILE A 123 -12.57 -5.63 3.75
C ILE A 123 -11.77 -5.42 5.04
N SER A 124 -12.08 -6.19 6.09
CA SER A 124 -11.33 -6.15 7.34
C SER A 124 -9.90 -6.67 7.15
N LEU A 125 -8.99 -6.32 8.06
CA LEU A 125 -7.62 -6.81 8.04
C LEU A 125 -7.56 -8.35 8.11
N GLU A 126 -8.35 -8.98 8.98
CA GLU A 126 -8.44 -10.44 9.10
C GLU A 126 -8.84 -11.10 7.77
N ARG A 127 -9.84 -10.54 7.07
CA ARG A 127 -10.27 -11.04 5.76
C ARG A 127 -9.20 -10.83 4.70
N PHE A 128 -8.50 -9.70 4.76
CA PHE A 128 -7.40 -9.39 3.85
C PHE A 128 -6.23 -10.37 4.01
N GLU A 129 -5.86 -10.69 5.24
CA GLU A 129 -4.83 -11.68 5.56
C GLU A 129 -5.24 -13.09 5.13
N ALA A 130 -6.49 -13.48 5.35
CA ALA A 130 -7.01 -14.74 4.85
C ALA A 130 -6.93 -14.83 3.32
N GLN A 131 -7.24 -13.74 2.62
CA GLN A 131 -7.15 -13.69 1.16
C GLN A 131 -5.71 -13.77 0.65
N LEU A 132 -4.74 -13.19 1.37
CA LEU A 132 -3.32 -13.31 1.03
C LEU A 132 -2.86 -14.78 1.01
N ILE A 133 -3.32 -15.60 1.97
CA ILE A 133 -3.04 -17.03 2.02
C ILE A 133 -3.59 -17.75 0.78
N GLU A 134 -4.78 -17.38 0.32
CA GLU A 134 -5.38 -17.97 -0.90
C GLU A 134 -4.64 -17.54 -2.16
N ILE A 135 -4.23 -16.27 -2.27
CA ILE A 135 -3.42 -15.75 -3.39
C ILE A 135 -2.09 -16.51 -3.52
N GLN A 136 -1.44 -16.84 -2.40
CA GLN A 136 -0.19 -17.60 -2.41
C GLN A 136 -0.33 -19.03 -2.96
N LYS A 137 -1.55 -19.60 -2.93
CA LYS A 137 -1.86 -20.93 -3.47
C LYS A 137 -2.32 -20.87 -4.92
N ASP A 138 -2.80 -19.72 -5.40
CA ASP A 138 -3.39 -19.56 -6.71
C ASP A 138 -2.32 -19.54 -7.83
N PRO A 139 -2.37 -20.48 -8.80
CA PRO A 139 -1.47 -20.49 -9.94
C PRO A 139 -1.46 -19.20 -10.77
N LYS A 140 -2.56 -18.42 -10.79
CA LYS A 140 -2.64 -17.10 -11.46
C LYS A 140 -1.56 -16.14 -10.94
N TYR A 141 -1.24 -16.23 -9.65
CA TYR A 141 -0.25 -15.41 -8.98
C TYR A 141 1.03 -16.18 -8.66
N ALA A 142 1.31 -17.28 -9.37
CA ALA A 142 2.59 -17.95 -9.23
C ALA A 142 3.73 -16.98 -9.59
N PRO A 143 4.83 -16.98 -8.81
CA PRO A 143 5.98 -16.14 -9.11
C PRO A 143 6.52 -16.46 -10.51
N VAL A 144 6.81 -15.41 -11.29
CA VAL A 144 7.37 -15.58 -12.63
C VAL A 144 8.75 -16.22 -12.48
N LYS A 145 8.90 -17.46 -12.97
CA LYS A 145 10.17 -18.18 -12.93
C LYS A 145 11.25 -17.37 -13.63
N THR A 146 12.30 -17.02 -12.91
CA THR A 146 13.43 -16.27 -13.45
C THR A 146 14.15 -17.06 -14.54
N PHE A 147 14.78 -16.35 -15.46
CA PHE A 147 15.54 -16.94 -16.58
C PHE A 147 16.51 -18.04 -16.11
N TRP A 148 17.20 -17.83 -14.98
CA TRP A 148 18.10 -18.79 -14.35
C TRP A 148 17.41 -20.07 -13.87
N GLN A 149 16.19 -19.99 -13.33
CA GLN A 149 15.41 -21.16 -12.92
C GLN A 149 14.94 -22.00 -14.13
N LYS A 150 14.78 -21.37 -15.30
CA LYS A 150 14.48 -22.09 -16.55
C LYS A 150 15.73 -22.79 -17.11
N ILE A 151 16.90 -22.14 -17.05
CA ILE A 151 18.19 -22.72 -17.48
C ILE A 151 18.56 -23.94 -16.64
N PHE A 152 18.48 -23.83 -15.31
CA PHE A 152 18.85 -24.94 -14.42
C PHE A 152 17.97 -26.19 -14.59
N ARG A 153 16.73 -26.03 -15.09
CA ARG A 153 15.84 -27.17 -15.39
C ARG A 153 16.20 -27.89 -16.69
N TRP A 154 17.00 -27.28 -17.56
CA TRP A 154 17.46 -27.87 -18.83
C TRP A 154 18.80 -28.63 -18.67
N MET A 155 19.46 -28.49 -17.52
CA MET A 155 20.73 -29.13 -17.18
C MET A 155 20.58 -30.38 -16.27
N LYS A 156 19.35 -30.84 -16.05
CA LYS A 156 19.01 -32.03 -15.25
C LYS A 156 18.24 -33.02 -16.11
#